data_AF-A8ZKA2-F1
#
_entry.id   AF-A8ZKA2-F1
#
_cell.length_a   1.000
_cell.length_b   1.000
_cell.length_c   1.000
_cell.angle_alpha   90.00
_cell.angle_beta   90.00
_cell.angle_gamma   90.00
#
_symmetry.space_group_name_H-M   'P 1'
#
loop_
_entity.id
_entity.type
_entity.pdbx_description
1 polymer ?
#
loop_
_entity_poly.entity_id
_entity_poly.type
_entity_poly.pdbx_seq_one_letter_code
_entity_poly.pdbx_strand_id
1 'polypeptide(L)' 'MAIETLTDLVGFPDGWLVGVSCSLEWGYQCWVITPERQVHTDGEFYESSFVALSAGRFLVEHSLEVE' A
#
# COMPACT_ATOMS: atom_id res chain seq x y z
N MET A 1 -20.21 1.81 -9.84
CA MET A 1 -19.35 2.58 -8.92
C MET A 1 -18.73 1.56 -7.99
N ALA A 2 -17.43 1.27 -8.14
CA ALA A 2 -16.73 0.50 -7.13
C ALA A 2 -16.71 1.34 -5.84
N ILE A 3 -17.18 0.76 -4.74
CA ILE A 3 -17.02 1.37 -3.43
C ILE A 3 -15.62 0.96 -2.98
N GLU A 4 -14.70 1.90 -3.03
CA GLU A 4 -13.35 1.73 -2.52
C GLU A 4 -13.30 2.31 -1.11
N THR A 5 -12.97 1.48 -0.13
CA THR A 5 -12.84 1.89 1.28
C THR A 5 -11.39 1.76 1.70
N LEU A 6 -10.79 2.83 2.23
CA LEU A 6 -9.48 2.75 2.88
C LEU A 6 -9.64 1.95 4.19
N THR A 7 -8.94 0.83 4.30
CA THR A 7 -9.01 -0.05 5.49
C THR A 7 -7.85 0.18 6.43
N ASP A 8 -6.64 0.37 5.89
CA ASP A 8 -5.41 0.51 6.66
C ASP A 8 -4.58 1.66 6.11
N LEU A 9 -3.91 2.39 7.01
CA LEU A 9 -2.93 3.42 6.67
C LEU A 9 -1.83 3.41 7.73
N VAL A 10 -0.59 3.20 7.28
CA VAL A 10 0.60 3.15 8.14
C VAL A 10 1.64 4.12 7.60
N GLY A 11 2.25 4.89 8.51
CA GLY A 11 3.39 5.75 8.19
C GLY A 11 4.71 5.11 8.58
N PHE A 12 5.75 5.47 7.84
CA PHE A 12 7.13 5.04 8.04
C PHE A 12 8.04 6.25 8.34
N PRO A 13 9.23 6.01 8.91
CA PRO A 13 10.30 7.01 8.91
C PRO A 13 10.55 7.58 7.50
N ASP A 14 11.08 8.79 7.43
CA ASP A 14 11.40 9.49 6.17
C ASP A 14 10.19 9.94 5.32
N GLY A 15 8.96 9.74 5.80
CA GLY A 15 7.75 10.32 5.20
C GLY A 15 7.03 9.41 4.21
N TRP A 16 7.41 8.15 4.15
CA TRP A 16 6.69 7.12 3.38
C TRP A 16 5.36 6.75 4.04
N LEU A 17 4.35 6.43 3.23
CA LEU A 17 3.08 5.90 3.70
C LEU A 17 2.71 4.63 2.93
N VAL A 18 2.06 3.69 3.61
CA VAL A 18 1.42 2.52 2.99
C VAL A 18 -0.06 2.53 3.35
N GLY A 19 -0.90 2.59 2.33
CA GLY A 19 -2.36 2.48 2.46
C GLY A 19 -2.87 1.18 1.86
N VAL A 20 -3.97 0.68 2.39
CA VAL A 20 -4.72 -0.44 1.80
C VAL A 20 -6.15 0.01 1.55
N SER A 21 -6.61 -0.14 0.31
CA SER A 21 -8.04 -0.01 -0.01
C SER A 21 -8.66 -1.39 -0.21
N CYS A 22 -9.95 -1.49 0.05
CA CYS A 22 -10.76 -2.66 -0.28
C CYS A 22 -11.79 -2.26 -1.34
N SER A 23 -11.76 -2.99 -2.44
CA SER A 23 -12.77 -2.97 -3.50
C SER A 23 -13.66 -4.21 -3.36
N LEU A 24 -14.97 -4.01 -3.32
CA LEU A 24 -15.93 -5.12 -3.19
C LEU A 24 -15.88 -6.11 -4.37
N GLU A 25 -15.37 -5.68 -5.52
CA GLU A 25 -15.29 -6.50 -6.74
C GLU A 25 -13.95 -7.24 -6.87
N TRP A 26 -12.86 -6.64 -6.36
CA TRP A 26 -11.50 -7.11 -6.65
C TRP A 26 -10.71 -7.57 -5.43
N GLY A 27 -11.08 -7.14 -4.22
CA GLY A 27 -10.34 -7.44 -2.98
C GLY A 27 -9.52 -6.25 -2.49
N TYR A 28 -8.39 -6.53 -1.84
CA TYR A 28 -7.56 -5.50 -1.21
C TYR A 28 -6.42 -5.07 -2.11
N GLN A 29 -6.16 -3.77 -2.24
CA GLN A 29 -5.07 -3.24 -3.05
C GLN A 29 -4.12 -2.43 -2.17
N CYS A 30 -2.81 -2.60 -2.40
CA CYS A 30 -1.79 -1.83 -1.71
C CYS A 30 -1.45 -0.53 -2.46
N TRP A 31 -1.17 0.51 -1.68
CA TRP A 31 -0.72 1.81 -2.14
C TRP A 31 0.49 2.23 -1.34
N VAL A 32 1.59 2.54 -2.01
CA VAL A 32 2.79 3.10 -1.40
C VAL A 32 2.92 4.55 -1.84
N ILE A 33 2.98 5.48 -0.89
CA ILE A 33 3.17 6.89 -1.16
C ILE A 33 4.59 7.29 -0.72
N THR A 34 5.39 7.80 -1.65
CA THR A 34 6.75 8.27 -1.38
C THR A 34 6.75 9.61 -0.64
N PRO A 35 7.88 10.02 -0.04
CA PRO A 35 8.01 11.33 0.60
C PRO A 35 7.74 12.51 -0.37
N GLU A 36 8.02 12.31 -1.65
CA GLU A 36 7.76 13.25 -2.75
C GLU A 36 6.28 13.25 -3.20
N ARG A 37 5.42 12.50 -2.50
CA ARG A 37 3.99 12.33 -2.77
C ARG A 37 3.70 11.60 -4.08
N GLN A 38 4.61 10.77 -4.55
CA GLN A 38 4.34 9.85 -5.66
C GLN A 38 3.58 8.64 -5.15
N VAL A 39 2.62 8.14 -5.92
CA VAL A 39 1.78 7.01 -5.53
C VAL A 39 2.12 5.80 -6.41
N HIS A 40 2.41 4.68 -5.76
CA HIS A 40 2.76 3.42 -6.38
C HIS A 40 1.80 2.32 -5.92
N THR A 41 1.56 1.37 -6.81
CA THR A 41 0.86 0.12 -6.55
C THR A 41 1.56 -0.95 -7.38
N ASP A 42 1.56 -2.19 -6.89
CA ASP A 42 2.04 -3.35 -7.65
C ASP A 42 1.03 -3.81 -8.71
N GLY A 43 -0.20 -3.26 -8.69
CA GLY A 43 -1.28 -3.61 -9.61
C GLY A 43 -2.02 -4.90 -9.24
N GLU A 44 -1.67 -5.52 -8.12
CA GLU A 44 -2.23 -6.78 -7.67
C GLU A 44 -3.37 -6.57 -6.66
N PHE A 45 -4.28 -7.54 -6.60
CA PHE A 45 -5.32 -7.60 -5.58
C PHE A 45 -5.11 -8.80 -4.66
N TYR A 46 -5.25 -8.54 -3.37
CA TYR A 46 -4.97 -9.46 -2.29
C TYR A 46 -6.25 -9.95 -1.61
N GLU A 47 -6.20 -11.16 -1.07
CA GLU A 47 -7.32 -11.78 -0.35
C GLU A 47 -7.61 -11.14 1.03
N SER A 48 -6.62 -10.45 1.61
CA SER A 48 -6.77 -9.79 2.91
C SER A 48 -5.96 -8.50 3.00
N SER A 49 -6.43 -7.55 3.83
CA SER A 49 -5.71 -6.31 4.06
C SER A 49 -4.34 -6.52 4.68
N PHE A 50 -4.18 -7.57 5.50
CA PHE A 50 -2.91 -7.93 6.11
C PHE A 50 -1.84 -8.29 5.07
N VAL A 51 -2.21 -9.06 4.04
CA VAL A 51 -1.27 -9.45 2.97
C VAL A 51 -0.93 -8.24 2.11
N ALA A 52 -1.94 -7.43 1.71
CA ALA A 52 -1.72 -6.19 0.97
C ALA A 52 -0.81 -5.20 1.72
N LEU A 53 -1.04 -5.05 3.03
CA LEU A 53 -0.21 -4.20 3.87
C LEU A 53 1.22 -4.73 3.91
N SER A 54 1.40 -6.04 4.11
CA SER A 54 2.73 -6.67 4.17
C SER A 54 3.52 -6.48 2.87
N ALA A 55 2.87 -6.57 1.71
CA ALA A 55 3.50 -6.28 0.41
C ALA A 55 3.99 -4.82 0.33
N GLY A 56 3.15 -3.87 0.74
CA GLY A 56 3.53 -2.45 0.78
C GLY A 56 4.68 -2.18 1.75
N ARG A 57 4.70 -2.83 2.93
CA ARG A 57 5.81 -2.71 3.88
C ARG A 57 7.13 -3.19 3.27
N PHE A 58 7.09 -4.38 2.66
CA PHE A 58 8.25 -4.98 2.01
C PHE A 58 8.85 -4.04 0.96
N LEU A 59 8.00 -3.39 0.15
CA LEU A 59 8.45 -2.45 -0.88
C LEU A 59 9.11 -1.21 -0.29
N VAL A 60 8.56 -0.64 0.79
CA VAL A 60 9.17 0.51 1.48
C VAL A 60 10.54 0.12 2.05
N GLU A 61 10.63 -1.02 2.76
CA GLU A 61 11.88 -1.49 3.37
C GLU A 61 12.98 -1.69 2.31
N HIS A 62 12.66 -2.36 1.20
CA HIS A 62 13.64 -2.62 0.13
C HIS A 62 13.96 -1.39 -0.74
N SER A 63 13.13 -0.34 -0.69
CA SER A 63 13.42 0.95 -1.35
C SER A 63 14.30 1.86 -0.50
N LEU A 64 14.29 1.66 0.82
CA LEU A 64 15.15 2.37 1.78
C LEU A 64 16.56 1.76 1.88
N GLU A 65 16.74 0.49 1.50
CA GLU A 65 18.03 -0.23 1.53
C GLU A 65 19.05 0.18 0.44
N VAL A 66 18.89 1.35 -0.19
CA VAL A 66 19.88 1.86 -1.15
C VAL A 66 20.94 2.69 -0.43
N GLU A 67 21.93 2.01 0.15
CA GLU A 67 23.23 2.59 0.55
C GLU A 67 24.34 2.30 -0.48
#